data_AF-D8SXQ5-F1
#
_entry.id   AF-D8SXQ5-F1
#
_cell.length_a   1.000
_cell.length_b   1.000
_cell.length_c   1.000
_cell.angle_alpha   90.00
_cell.angle_beta   90.00
_cell.angle_gamma   90.00
#
_symmetry.space_group_name_H-M   'P 1'
#
loop_
_entity.id
_entity.type
_entity.pdbx_description
1 polymer ?
#
loop_
_entity_poly.entity_id
_entity_poly.type
_entity_poly.pdbx_seq_one_letter_code
_entity_poly.pdbx_strand_id
1 'polypeptide(L)'
;EEDEMLSRSMVMTRAEVVKRRRRRVRQLIKLYRVQYWALLEELRAKYRRFYLRTGKSGWREENEAEESQQPGNVDMRVPERSAGEAIKCGFQGCMTKPMPLSAYCFDHILLEPRQCLYKPCAFVPRSAPNGTCGKPVLRAVVPSFCAIHFQLAQRQAARVMKRAANNNTVPPLGAFAGKGAPKLHVLISEYVRAIQNKRR
;
A
#
# COMPACT_ATOMS: atom_id res chain seq x y z
N GLU A 1 30.45 -35.37 7.27
CA GLU A 1 30.64 -36.84 7.14
C GLU A 1 31.17 -37.23 5.75
N GLU A 2 30.37 -37.56 4.72
CA GLU A 2 30.93 -38.01 3.43
C GLU A 2 31.86 -37.01 2.73
N ASP A 3 31.50 -35.72 2.66
CA ASP A 3 32.31 -34.69 2.00
C ASP A 3 33.61 -34.37 2.78
N GLU A 4 33.68 -34.78 4.04
CA GLU A 4 34.81 -34.61 4.96
C GLU A 4 35.74 -35.83 4.96
N MET A 5 35.20 -37.02 4.74
CA MET A 5 35.99 -38.21 4.41
C MET A 5 36.67 -38.05 3.04
N LEU A 6 35.92 -37.58 2.03
CA LEU A 6 36.42 -37.31 0.68
C LEU A 6 37.29 -36.05 0.59
N SER A 7 37.42 -35.25 1.65
CA SER A 7 38.37 -34.12 1.67
C SER A 7 39.79 -34.57 2.03
N ARG A 8 39.91 -35.71 2.72
CA ARG A 8 41.18 -36.28 3.18
C ARG A 8 41.76 -37.31 2.21
N SER A 9 41.04 -37.69 1.16
CA SER A 9 41.53 -38.65 0.16
C SER A 9 42.48 -37.99 -0.84
N MET A 10 43.62 -38.65 -1.09
CA MET A 10 44.69 -38.13 -1.96
C MET A 10 44.34 -38.16 -3.45
N VAL A 11 43.42 -39.05 -3.85
CA VAL A 11 42.91 -39.19 -5.23
C VAL A 11 41.38 -39.25 -5.16
N MET A 12 40.71 -38.57 -6.10
CA MET A 12 39.25 -38.55 -6.21
C MET A 12 38.82 -38.89 -7.63
N THR A 13 37.74 -39.65 -7.79
CA THR A 13 37.18 -39.91 -9.11
C THR A 13 36.44 -38.68 -9.65
N ARG A 14 36.36 -38.54 -10.99
CA ARG A 14 35.63 -37.43 -11.64
C ARG A 14 34.17 -37.34 -11.14
N ALA A 15 33.52 -38.48 -10.92
CA ALA A 15 32.15 -38.56 -10.43
C ALA A 15 32.01 -38.03 -9.00
N GLU A 16 32.94 -38.38 -8.10
CA GLU A 16 32.96 -37.87 -6.72
C GLU A 16 33.18 -36.36 -6.67
N VAL A 17 34.09 -35.84 -7.49
CA VAL A 17 34.33 -34.39 -7.59
C VAL A 17 33.06 -33.65 -7.99
N VAL A 18 32.34 -34.14 -9.01
CA VAL A 18 31.08 -33.53 -9.47
C VAL A 18 29.99 -33.61 -8.38
N LYS A 19 29.83 -34.76 -7.71
CA LYS A 19 28.88 -34.92 -6.60
C LYS A 19 29.18 -33.94 -5.46
N ARG A 20 30.45 -33.81 -5.06
CA ARG A 20 30.90 -32.89 -4.00
C ARG A 20 30.70 -31.43 -4.38
N ARG A 21 31.01 -31.03 -5.62
CA ARG A 21 30.72 -29.67 -6.12
C ARG A 21 29.23 -29.36 -6.10
N ARG A 22 28.39 -30.30 -6.54
CA ARG A 22 26.92 -30.15 -6.50
C ARG A 22 26.41 -29.94 -5.07
N ARG A 23 26.90 -30.72 -4.10
CA ARG A 23 26.53 -30.58 -2.68
C ARG A 23 26.95 -29.23 -2.11
N ARG A 24 28.21 -28.82 -2.33
CA ARG A 24 28.72 -27.51 -1.89
C ARG A 24 27.93 -26.34 -2.48
N VAL A 25 27.61 -26.37 -3.77
CA VAL A 25 26.78 -25.33 -4.40
C VAL A 25 25.38 -25.28 -3.77
N ARG A 26 24.76 -26.43 -3.49
CA ARG A 26 23.46 -26.46 -2.80
C ARG A 26 23.53 -25.91 -1.37
N GLN A 27 24.58 -26.23 -0.62
CA GLN A 27 24.82 -25.67 0.72
C GLN A 27 25.04 -24.16 0.65
N LEU A 28 25.84 -23.69 -0.31
CA LEU A 28 26.08 -22.28 -0.55
C LEU A 28 24.77 -21.53 -0.83
N ILE A 29 23.94 -22.04 -1.74
CA ILE A 29 22.62 -21.45 -2.03
C ILE A 29 21.74 -21.35 -0.78
N LYS A 30 21.76 -22.38 0.10
CA LYS A 30 21.02 -22.34 1.36
C LYS A 30 21.53 -21.22 2.28
N LEU A 31 22.85 -21.11 2.47
CA LEU A 31 23.47 -20.08 3.31
C LEU A 31 23.17 -18.68 2.77
N TYR A 32 23.30 -18.46 1.46
CA TYR A 32 22.98 -17.17 0.84
C TYR A 32 21.51 -16.79 1.00
N ARG A 33 20.57 -17.75 0.93
CA ARG A 33 19.15 -17.49 1.21
C ARG A 33 18.94 -17.05 2.65
N VAL A 34 19.56 -17.73 3.61
CA VAL A 34 19.45 -17.35 5.03
C VAL A 34 20.02 -15.94 5.25
N GLN A 35 21.21 -15.66 4.70
CA GLN A 35 21.83 -14.34 4.81
C GLN A 35 21.01 -13.24 4.14
N TYR A 36 20.42 -13.52 2.98
CA TYR A 36 19.51 -12.60 2.30
C TYR A 36 18.32 -12.22 3.19
N TRP A 37 17.66 -13.20 3.81
CA TRP A 37 16.52 -12.94 4.67
C TRP A 37 16.91 -12.16 5.93
N ALA A 38 18.03 -12.50 6.56
CA ALA A 38 18.55 -11.77 7.72
C ALA A 38 18.83 -10.30 7.40
N LEU A 39 19.53 -10.03 6.29
CA LEU A 39 19.79 -8.66 5.82
C LEU A 39 18.50 -7.89 5.51
N LEU A 40 17.51 -8.57 4.92
CA LEU A 40 16.25 -7.97 4.56
C LEU A 40 15.40 -7.61 5.79
N GLU A 41 15.45 -8.44 6.84
CA GLU A 41 14.84 -8.13 8.14
C GLU A 41 15.54 -6.97 8.85
N GLU A 42 16.86 -6.92 8.83
CA GLU A 42 17.63 -5.80 9.36
C GLU A 42 17.31 -4.49 8.65
N LEU A 43 17.26 -4.51 7.31
CA LEU A 43 16.91 -3.33 6.51
C LEU A 43 15.51 -2.83 6.85
N ARG A 44 14.53 -3.74 6.97
CA ARG A 44 13.17 -3.39 7.39
C ARG A 44 13.14 -2.80 8.80
N ALA A 45 13.92 -3.34 9.74
CA ALA A 45 13.99 -2.83 11.10
C ALA A 45 14.61 -1.42 11.15
N LYS A 46 15.71 -1.20 10.44
CA LYS A 46 16.36 0.11 10.30
C LYS A 46 15.44 1.11 9.62
N TYR A 47 14.75 0.72 8.55
CA TYR A 47 13.77 1.55 7.87
C TYR A 47 12.61 1.93 8.79
N ARG A 48 12.06 0.99 9.56
CA ARG A 48 11.01 1.30 10.56
C ARG A 48 11.50 2.31 11.60
N ARG A 49 12.71 2.14 12.13
CA ARG A 49 13.31 3.10 13.08
C ARG A 49 13.51 4.48 12.46
N PHE A 50 14.05 4.53 11.24
CA PHE A 50 14.24 5.76 10.48
C PHE A 50 12.90 6.47 10.24
N TYR A 51 11.89 5.72 9.79
CA TYR A 51 10.55 6.22 9.50
C TYR A 51 9.86 6.77 10.76
N LEU A 52 9.99 6.08 11.90
CA LEU A 52 9.45 6.55 13.18
C LEU A 52 10.16 7.82 13.68
N ARG A 53 11.47 7.94 13.44
CA ARG A 53 12.27 9.09 13.89
C ARG A 53 12.13 10.32 12.98
N THR A 54 12.01 10.11 11.67
CA THR A 54 12.13 11.16 10.64
C THR A 54 10.80 11.44 9.93
N GLY A 55 9.80 10.57 10.06
CA GLY A 55 8.53 10.66 9.33
C GLY A 55 8.65 10.34 7.84
N LYS A 56 7.59 10.61 7.07
CA LYS A 56 7.62 10.63 5.59
C LYS A 56 8.00 12.02 5.11
N SER A 57 9.30 12.26 4.88
CA SER A 57 9.82 13.18 3.87
C SER A 57 11.33 13.28 4.00
N GLY A 58 12.05 12.54 3.15
CA GLY A 58 13.48 12.76 2.90
C GLY A 58 13.73 13.59 1.64
N TRP A 59 12.74 14.35 1.18
CA TRP A 59 12.89 15.35 0.12
C TRP A 59 12.65 16.71 0.78
N ARG A 60 13.71 17.29 1.32
CA ARG A 60 13.82 18.74 1.44
C ARG A 60 14.40 19.12 0.07
N GLU A 61 13.62 19.77 -0.79
CA GLU A 61 14.20 20.38 -2.00
C GLU A 61 15.30 21.33 -1.51
N GLU A 62 16.54 21.11 -1.96
CA GLU A 62 17.72 21.94 -1.66
C GLU A 62 17.67 23.32 -2.35
N ASN A 63 16.46 23.84 -2.62
CA ASN A 63 16.24 25.04 -3.44
C ASN A 63 15.63 26.22 -2.67
N GLU A 64 15.85 26.31 -1.36
CA GLU A 64 15.54 27.54 -0.62
C GLU A 64 16.69 27.86 0.35
N ALA A 65 17.85 28.14 -0.23
CA ALA A 65 18.82 29.02 0.39
C ALA A 65 18.56 30.44 -0.16
N GLU A 66 18.49 31.38 0.79
CA GLU A 66 18.60 32.83 0.62
C GLU A 66 17.31 33.63 0.33
N GLU A 67 16.95 34.39 1.37
CA GLU A 67 16.37 35.75 1.32
C GLU A 67 14.92 35.91 1.81
N SER A 68 14.78 36.06 3.14
CA SER A 68 14.06 37.20 3.72
C SER A 68 14.28 37.25 5.22
N GLN A 69 15.12 38.19 5.65
CA GLN A 69 15.23 38.63 7.04
C GLN A 69 13.97 39.43 7.40
N GLN A 70 13.04 38.82 8.14
CA GLN A 70 12.14 39.53 9.05
C GLN A 70 11.85 38.67 10.29
N PRO A 71 11.90 39.25 11.51
CA PRO A 71 11.69 38.52 12.75
C PRO A 71 10.18 38.42 13.04
N GLY A 72 9.54 37.40 12.48
CA GLY A 72 8.19 37.01 12.82
C GLY A 72 8.22 35.62 13.46
N ASN A 73 8.16 35.59 14.78
CA ASN A 73 8.09 34.38 15.61
C ASN A 73 6.96 33.44 15.13
N VAL A 74 7.29 32.46 14.29
CA VAL A 74 6.44 31.28 14.06
C VAL A 74 7.17 30.10 14.65
N ASP A 75 7.08 30.03 15.97
CA ASP A 75 7.38 28.89 16.80
C ASP A 75 6.73 27.65 16.14
N MET A 76 7.51 26.86 15.40
CA MET A 76 7.21 25.46 15.07
C MET A 76 7.40 24.62 16.35
N ARG A 77 6.80 25.11 17.43
CA ARG A 77 6.64 24.44 18.69
C ARG A 77 5.44 23.55 18.49
N VAL A 78 5.70 22.26 18.26
CA VAL A 78 4.81 21.24 18.81
C VAL A 78 4.58 21.68 20.25
N PRO A 79 3.36 22.07 20.66
CA PRO A 79 3.18 22.46 22.02
C PRO A 79 3.43 21.19 22.83
N GLU A 80 4.56 21.13 23.54
CA GLU A 80 4.63 20.42 24.81
C GLU A 80 3.63 21.12 25.74
N ARG A 81 2.35 20.92 25.46
CA ARG A 81 1.25 21.25 26.36
C ARG A 81 1.22 20.11 27.35
N SER A 82 1.36 20.49 28.61
CA SER A 82 1.41 19.65 29.81
C SER A 82 0.59 18.38 29.68
N ALA A 83 1.20 17.26 30.05
CA ALA A 83 0.71 15.89 29.98
C ALA A 83 -0.53 15.58 30.86
N GLY A 84 -1.54 16.45 30.86
CA GLY A 84 -2.72 16.33 31.72
C GLY A 84 -4.05 16.82 31.12
N GLU A 85 -4.06 17.63 30.05
CA GLU A 85 -5.32 18.03 29.41
C GLU A 85 -5.62 17.17 28.18
N ALA A 86 -6.76 16.49 28.21
CA ALA A 86 -7.26 15.71 27.09
C ALA A 86 -7.51 16.65 25.89
N ILE A 87 -6.61 16.60 24.90
CA ILE A 87 -6.77 17.34 23.65
C ILE A 87 -8.09 16.90 22.98
N LYS A 88 -9.00 17.86 22.84
CA LYS A 88 -10.33 17.66 22.24
C LYS A 88 -10.39 18.27 20.83
N CYS A 89 -11.32 17.76 20.04
CA CYS A 89 -11.64 18.30 18.72
C CYS A 89 -12.01 19.80 18.80
N GLY A 90 -11.57 20.59 17.82
CA GLY A 90 -11.84 22.02 17.69
C GLY A 90 -13.27 22.37 17.30
N PHE A 91 -14.12 21.37 17.03
CA PHE A 91 -15.56 21.57 16.86
C PHE A 91 -16.23 21.80 18.22
N GLN A 92 -17.09 22.82 18.29
CA GLN A 92 -17.79 23.21 19.51
C GLN A 92 -18.63 22.04 20.05
N GLY A 93 -18.43 21.69 21.32
CA GLY A 93 -19.14 20.58 21.97
C GLY A 93 -18.64 19.16 21.60
N CYS A 94 -17.60 19.02 20.77
CA CYS A 94 -17.05 17.71 20.43
C CYS A 94 -15.99 17.26 21.44
N MET A 95 -16.25 16.16 22.15
CA MET A 95 -15.32 15.59 23.15
C MET A 95 -14.39 14.51 22.57
N THR A 96 -14.47 14.26 21.26
CA THR A 96 -13.61 13.24 20.64
C THR A 96 -12.19 13.74 20.46
N LYS A 97 -11.23 12.81 20.53
CA LYS A 97 -9.82 13.11 20.31
C LYS A 97 -9.59 13.54 18.85
N PRO A 98 -8.85 14.62 18.60
CA PRO A 98 -8.55 15.04 17.24
C PRO A 98 -7.62 14.06 16.53
N MET A 99 -7.62 14.12 15.19
CA MET A 99 -6.72 13.35 14.34
C MET A 99 -5.28 13.86 14.48
N PRO A 100 -4.26 13.01 14.26
CA PRO A 100 -2.86 13.46 14.23
C PRO A 100 -2.69 14.60 13.21
N LEU A 101 -1.98 15.66 13.62
CA LEU A 101 -1.70 16.85 12.81
C LEU A 101 -2.95 17.65 12.38
N SER A 102 -4.11 17.42 13.03
CA SER A 102 -5.35 18.17 12.80
C SER A 102 -5.90 18.67 14.14
N ALA A 103 -6.61 19.79 14.11
CA ALA A 103 -7.39 20.26 15.26
C ALA A 103 -8.75 19.52 15.39
N TYR A 104 -9.16 18.74 14.38
CA TYR A 104 -10.48 18.13 14.30
C TYR A 104 -10.40 16.61 14.39
N CYS A 105 -11.44 15.98 14.93
CA CYS A 105 -11.58 14.53 14.91
C CYS A 105 -11.95 14.02 13.52
N PHE A 106 -11.99 12.70 13.33
CA PHE A 106 -12.33 12.10 12.05
C PHE A 106 -13.68 12.61 11.50
N ASP A 107 -14.72 12.68 12.32
CA ASP A 107 -16.06 13.10 11.89
C ASP A 107 -16.13 14.59 11.50
N HIS A 108 -15.30 15.44 12.13
CA HIS A 108 -15.25 16.87 11.87
C HIS A 108 -14.09 17.29 10.96
N ILE A 109 -13.31 16.35 10.44
CA ILE A 109 -12.08 16.65 9.71
C ILE A 109 -12.33 17.44 8.41
N LEU A 110 -13.56 17.39 7.90
CA LEU A 110 -13.99 18.16 6.73
C LEU A 110 -14.29 19.63 7.03
N LEU A 111 -14.40 20.02 8.31
CA LEU A 111 -14.55 21.41 8.75
C LEU A 111 -13.20 22.14 8.84
N GLU A 112 -12.09 21.41 8.69
CA GLU A 112 -10.75 21.98 8.77
C GLU A 112 -10.46 22.86 7.53
N PRO A 113 -10.15 24.17 7.70
CA PRO A 113 -10.01 25.10 6.59
C PRO A 113 -8.92 24.70 5.57
N ARG A 114 -7.87 24.01 6.04
CA ARG A 114 -6.74 23.55 5.23
C ARG A 114 -6.81 22.05 4.91
N GLN A 115 -8.01 21.46 4.89
CA GLN A 115 -8.17 20.03 4.64
C GLN A 115 -7.79 19.66 3.19
N CYS A 116 -6.58 19.14 3.01
CA CYS A 116 -6.09 18.65 1.72
C CYS A 116 -6.14 17.13 1.58
N LEU A 117 -6.31 16.37 2.67
CA LEU A 117 -6.19 14.91 2.67
C LEU A 117 -7.55 14.22 2.51
N TYR A 118 -8.61 14.79 3.08
CA TYR A 118 -9.96 14.22 3.07
C TYR A 118 -10.92 15.01 2.18
N LYS A 119 -11.95 14.33 1.68
CA LYS A 119 -13.10 14.87 0.94
C LYS A 119 -14.37 14.11 1.35
N PRO A 120 -15.57 14.70 1.22
CA PRO A 120 -16.80 13.99 1.54
C PRO A 120 -17.05 12.82 0.58
N CYS A 121 -17.68 11.77 1.10
CA CYS A 121 -18.17 10.65 0.32
C CYS A 121 -19.23 11.13 -0.67
N ALA A 122 -18.96 10.96 -1.97
CA ALA A 122 -19.83 11.42 -3.07
C ALA A 122 -21.01 10.48 -3.38
N PHE A 123 -21.22 9.44 -2.58
CA PHE A 123 -22.37 8.55 -2.75
C PHE A 123 -23.67 9.28 -2.41
N VAL A 124 -24.65 9.20 -3.32
CA VAL A 124 -25.99 9.76 -3.16
C VAL A 124 -26.95 8.64 -2.73
N PRO A 125 -27.30 8.53 -1.44
CA PRO A 125 -28.28 7.55 -0.98
C PRO A 125 -29.69 7.85 -1.51
N ARG A 126 -30.46 6.79 -1.79
CA ARG A 126 -31.86 6.93 -2.26
C ARG A 126 -32.76 7.70 -1.29
N SER A 127 -32.47 7.63 0.00
CA SER A 127 -33.22 8.31 1.05
C SER A 127 -33.01 9.83 1.08
N ALA A 128 -31.97 10.34 0.43
CA ALA A 128 -31.68 11.77 0.35
C ALA A 128 -31.16 12.10 -1.07
N PRO A 129 -32.05 12.23 -2.08
CA PRO A 129 -31.64 12.48 -3.46
C PRO A 129 -30.84 13.78 -3.63
N ASN A 130 -31.02 14.75 -2.72
CA ASN A 130 -30.32 16.04 -2.73
C ASN A 130 -29.10 16.08 -1.78
N GLY A 131 -28.81 14.99 -1.05
CA GLY A 131 -27.74 14.96 -0.06
C GLY A 131 -26.73 13.85 -0.34
N THR A 132 -25.43 14.18 -0.29
CA THR A 132 -24.38 13.15 -0.33
C THR A 132 -24.18 12.55 1.06
N CYS A 133 -23.59 11.37 1.15
CA CYS A 133 -23.27 10.72 2.42
C CYS A 133 -22.45 11.58 3.39
N GLY A 134 -21.62 12.50 2.88
CA GLY A 134 -20.85 13.44 3.71
C GLY A 134 -19.70 12.84 4.54
N LYS A 135 -19.60 11.50 4.68
CA LYS A 135 -18.53 10.85 5.46
C LYS A 135 -17.14 11.19 4.89
N PRO A 136 -16.12 11.50 5.72
CA PRO A 136 -14.78 11.77 5.23
C PRO A 136 -14.14 10.55 4.55
N VAL A 137 -13.54 10.76 3.39
CA VAL A 137 -12.80 9.77 2.60
C VAL A 137 -11.49 10.41 2.12
N LEU A 138 -10.41 9.63 2.02
CA LEU A 138 -9.14 10.13 1.47
C LEU A 138 -9.32 10.60 0.02
N ARG A 139 -8.69 11.72 -0.35
CA ARG A 139 -8.76 12.28 -1.72
C ARG A 139 -8.30 11.31 -2.79
N ALA A 140 -7.32 10.45 -2.47
CA ALA A 140 -6.77 9.44 -3.37
C ALA A 140 -7.73 8.28 -3.70
N VAL A 141 -8.82 8.12 -2.94
CA VAL A 141 -9.78 7.02 -3.19
C VAL A 141 -10.67 7.38 -4.39
N VAL A 142 -10.67 6.48 -5.38
CA VAL A 142 -11.48 6.55 -6.59
C VAL A 142 -12.21 5.21 -6.76
N PRO A 143 -13.55 5.19 -6.83
CA PRO A 143 -14.48 6.32 -6.66
C PRO A 143 -14.47 6.85 -5.22
N SER A 144 -14.85 8.13 -5.02
CA SER A 144 -14.84 8.80 -3.72
C SER A 144 -15.95 8.35 -2.77
N PHE A 145 -15.95 7.07 -2.41
CA PHE A 145 -16.94 6.44 -1.54
C PHE A 145 -16.31 6.01 -0.21
N CYS A 146 -17.08 6.14 0.87
CA CYS A 146 -16.71 5.53 2.14
C CYS A 146 -16.78 4.00 2.03
N ALA A 147 -16.14 3.28 2.95
CA ALA A 147 -16.06 1.81 2.88
C ALA A 147 -17.43 1.12 2.69
N ILE A 148 -18.46 1.61 3.39
CA ILE A 148 -19.83 1.08 3.31
C ILE A 148 -20.40 1.28 1.90
N HIS A 149 -20.28 2.49 1.35
CA HIS A 149 -20.83 2.81 0.04
C HIS A 149 -20.00 2.24 -1.12
N PHE A 150 -18.70 2.06 -0.92
CA PHE A 150 -17.85 1.35 -1.87
C PHE A 150 -18.29 -0.11 -1.98
N GLN A 151 -18.48 -0.81 -0.86
CA GLN A 151 -18.99 -2.18 -0.86
C GLN A 151 -20.40 -2.29 -1.46
N LEU A 152 -21.27 -1.33 -1.15
CA LEU A 152 -22.63 -1.29 -1.74
C LEU A 152 -22.57 -1.13 -3.25
N ALA A 153 -21.79 -0.16 -3.76
CA ALA A 153 -21.59 0.08 -5.17
C ALA A 153 -21.00 -1.16 -5.87
N GLN A 154 -20.01 -1.81 -5.26
CA GLN A 154 -19.44 -3.06 -5.77
C GLN A 154 -20.48 -4.18 -5.88
N ARG A 155 -21.32 -4.38 -4.85
CA ARG A 155 -22.39 -5.40 -4.88
C ARG A 155 -23.43 -5.09 -5.95
N GLN A 156 -23.79 -3.83 -6.13
CA GLN A 156 -24.73 -3.42 -7.19
C GLN A 156 -24.14 -3.64 -8.59
N ALA A 157 -22.89 -3.25 -8.80
CA ALA A 157 -22.17 -3.50 -10.06
C ALA A 157 -22.10 -5.01 -10.35
N ALA A 158 -21.73 -5.84 -9.37
CA ALA A 158 -21.69 -7.30 -9.54
C ALA A 158 -23.07 -7.89 -9.92
N ARG A 159 -24.17 -7.37 -9.35
CA ARG A 159 -25.54 -7.79 -9.71
C ARG A 159 -25.91 -7.39 -11.13
N VAL A 160 -25.57 -6.19 -11.57
CA VAL A 160 -25.82 -5.72 -12.95
C VAL A 160 -25.03 -6.59 -13.92
N MET A 161 -23.74 -6.85 -13.64
CA MET A 161 -22.91 -7.73 -14.46
C MET A 161 -23.47 -9.15 -14.52
N LYS A 162 -23.97 -9.70 -13.41
CA LYS A 162 -24.63 -11.02 -13.39
C LYS A 162 -25.93 -11.05 -14.18
N ARG A 163 -26.74 -10.00 -14.12
CA ARG A 163 -27.97 -9.88 -14.93
C ARG A 163 -27.64 -9.75 -16.42
N ALA A 164 -26.63 -8.97 -16.77
CA ALA A 164 -26.14 -8.85 -18.15
C ALA A 164 -25.61 -10.19 -18.69
N ALA A 165 -24.89 -10.95 -17.86
CA ALA A 165 -24.41 -12.29 -18.23
C ALA A 165 -25.55 -13.30 -18.44
N ASN A 166 -26.64 -13.20 -17.68
CA ASN A 166 -27.81 -14.07 -17.84
C ASN A 166 -28.68 -13.70 -19.05
N ASN A 167 -28.60 -12.48 -19.55
CA ASN A 167 -29.47 -11.97 -20.63
C ASN A 167 -28.88 -12.16 -22.04
N ASN A 168 -27.84 -12.98 -22.21
CA ASN A 168 -27.28 -13.45 -23.50
C ASN A 168 -26.92 -12.37 -24.55
N THR A 169 -26.84 -11.08 -24.21
CA THR A 169 -26.52 -10.01 -25.18
C THR A 169 -25.02 -9.72 -25.32
N VAL A 170 -24.15 -10.46 -24.63
CA VAL A 170 -22.69 -10.36 -24.81
C VAL A 170 -22.05 -11.73 -24.58
N PRO A 171 -21.18 -12.25 -25.46
CA PRO A 171 -20.43 -13.45 -25.16
C PRO A 171 -19.62 -13.22 -23.88
N PRO A 172 -19.67 -14.12 -22.90
CA PRO A 172 -19.03 -13.88 -21.63
C PRO A 172 -17.51 -13.93 -21.84
N LEU A 173 -16.82 -12.83 -21.54
CA LEU A 173 -15.42 -12.83 -21.09
C LEU A 173 -15.32 -13.50 -19.69
N GLY A 174 -16.04 -14.59 -19.51
CA GLY A 174 -16.53 -15.10 -18.23
C GLY A 174 -16.72 -16.61 -18.19
N ALA A 175 -16.10 -17.36 -19.11
CA ALA A 175 -15.85 -18.80 -18.92
C ALA A 175 -14.77 -19.07 -17.84
N PHE A 176 -14.67 -18.22 -16.81
CA PHE A 176 -13.78 -18.37 -15.66
C PHE A 176 -14.46 -18.05 -14.33
N ALA A 177 -15.79 -18.14 -14.25
CA ALA A 177 -16.51 -18.08 -12.98
C ALA A 177 -16.28 -19.39 -12.18
N GLY A 178 -15.11 -19.50 -11.55
CA GLY A 178 -14.78 -20.62 -10.66
C GLY A 178 -13.33 -20.65 -10.14
N LYS A 179 -12.41 -19.88 -10.72
CA LYS A 179 -11.03 -19.77 -10.23
C LYS A 179 -10.68 -18.29 -10.24
N GLY A 180 -10.03 -17.80 -9.17
CA GLY A 180 -9.78 -16.38 -8.92
C GLY A 180 -9.19 -15.62 -10.12
N ALA A 181 -9.23 -14.29 -10.03
CA ALA A 181 -8.77 -13.35 -11.06
C ALA A 181 -7.54 -13.89 -11.83
N PRO A 182 -7.54 -13.82 -13.17
CA PRO A 182 -6.50 -14.43 -13.99
C PRO A 182 -5.14 -13.94 -13.52
N LYS A 183 -4.22 -14.89 -13.30
CA LYS A 183 -2.86 -14.60 -12.86
C LYS A 183 -2.24 -13.60 -13.83
N LEU A 184 -1.50 -12.61 -13.31
CA LEU A 184 -0.91 -11.51 -14.09
C LEU A 184 -0.19 -11.99 -15.37
N HIS A 185 0.49 -13.14 -15.33
CA HIS A 185 1.19 -13.69 -16.49
C HIS A 185 0.25 -14.03 -17.67
N VAL A 186 -1.00 -14.40 -17.42
CA VAL A 186 -2.02 -14.69 -18.44
C VAL A 186 -2.48 -13.40 -19.12
N LEU A 187 -2.62 -12.31 -18.35
CA LEU A 187 -2.94 -11.00 -18.91
C LEU A 187 -1.81 -10.46 -19.79
N ILE A 188 -0.56 -10.63 -19.34
CA ILE A 188 0.63 -10.24 -20.12
C ILE A 188 0.71 -11.03 -21.43
N SER A 189 0.49 -12.34 -21.40
CA SER A 189 0.55 -13.16 -22.62
C SER A 189 -0.51 -12.78 -23.65
N GLU A 190 -1.73 -12.50 -23.22
CA GLU A 190 -2.81 -12.02 -24.12
C GLU A 190 -2.48 -10.64 -24.70
N TYR A 191 -1.91 -9.74 -23.90
CA TYR A 191 -1.48 -8.42 -24.38
C TYR A 191 -0.37 -8.52 -25.44
N VAL A 192 0.64 -9.37 -25.21
CA VAL A 192 1.71 -9.61 -26.18
C VAL A 192 1.14 -10.17 -27.48
N ARG A 193 0.20 -11.11 -27.40
CA ARG A 193 -0.47 -11.70 -28.57
C ARG A 193 -1.28 -10.66 -29.35
N ALA A 194 -2.00 -9.77 -28.66
CA ALA A 194 -2.72 -8.67 -29.29
C ALA A 194 -1.78 -7.68 -30.00
N ILE A 195 -0.63 -7.37 -29.39
CA ILE A 195 0.41 -6.53 -30.02
C ILE A 195 0.98 -7.20 -31.26
N GLN A 196 1.25 -8.50 -31.21
CA GLN A 196 1.78 -9.27 -32.35
C GLN A 196 0.77 -9.34 -33.50
N ASN A 197 -0.52 -9.54 -33.21
CA ASN A 197 -1.57 -9.55 -34.23
C ASN A 197 -1.77 -8.19 -34.91
N LYS A 198 -1.57 -7.08 -34.20
CA LYS A 198 -1.63 -5.72 -34.78
C LYS A 198 -0.41 -5.35 -35.63
N ARG A 199 0.68 -6.13 -35.53
CA ARG A 199 1.92 -5.92 -36.30
C ARG A 199 2.00 -6.80 -37.55
N ARG A 200 1.07 -7.74 -37.71
CA ARG A 200 0.83 -8.45 -38.98
C ARG A 200 -0.17 -7.65 -39.80
#